data_AF-A0A8T3LIB7-F1
#
_entry.id   AF-A0A8T3LIB7-F1
#
_cell.length_a   1.000
_cell.length_b   1.000
_cell.length_c   1.000
_cell.angle_alpha   90.00
_cell.angle_beta   90.00
_cell.angle_gamma   90.00
#
_symmetry.space_group_name_H-M   'P 1'
#
loop_
_entity.id
_entity.type
_entity.pdbx_description
1 polymer ?
#
loop_
_entity_poly.entity_id
_entity_poly.type
_entity_poly.pdbx_seq_one_letter_code
_entity_poly.pdbx_strand_id
1 'polypeptide(L)'
;RPNMRFVQIKTEEQQAVLALHTERGILIRERIACANSLRATLAEFGITIAAGQSHLTRELPAILEDGENGLSPFVRTSIYRQSKHIRELEEQVKQVEEALASWYRTQEACQRMAKIPGVGMLTATYVVAAVGNARQFSTAKQFASWLGLTPKEHSSGGKQQLGGISKRGDGYFRYLLVHGAR
;
A
#
# COMPACT_ATOMS: atom_id res chain seq x y z
N ARG A 1 35.11 12.61 7.51
CA ARG A 1 33.77 13.22 7.75
C ARG A 1 33.20 12.63 9.05
N PRO A 2 33.31 13.33 10.19
CA PRO A 2 33.01 12.74 11.52
C PRO A 2 31.51 12.49 11.82
N ASN A 3 30.58 12.98 11.01
CA ASN A 3 29.12 12.81 11.21
C ASN A 3 28.44 11.92 10.15
N MET A 4 29.16 10.99 9.53
CA MET A 4 28.58 10.11 8.51
C MET A 4 27.85 8.94 9.18
N ARG A 5 26.51 8.95 9.17
CA ARG A 5 25.70 7.81 9.60
C ARG A 5 25.71 6.75 8.50
N PHE A 6 26.27 5.59 8.81
CA PHE A 6 26.20 4.44 7.91
C PHE A 6 24.81 3.81 8.02
N VAL A 7 24.16 3.63 6.87
CA VAL A 7 22.92 2.86 6.77
C VAL A 7 23.31 1.38 6.82
N GLN A 8 22.61 0.60 7.64
CA GLN A 8 22.84 -0.85 7.66
C GLN A 8 22.49 -1.44 6.29
N ILE A 9 23.41 -2.25 5.76
CA ILE A 9 23.19 -3.02 4.54
C ILE A 9 22.14 -4.09 4.87
N LYS A 10 21.08 -4.12 4.07
CA LYS A 10 20.01 -5.13 4.21
C LYS A 10 20.53 -6.48 3.79
N THR A 11 20.06 -7.54 4.46
CA THR A 11 20.31 -8.90 3.98
C THR A 11 19.53 -9.14 2.68
N GLU A 12 19.95 -10.14 1.91
CA GLU A 12 19.24 -10.55 0.69
C GLU A 12 17.77 -10.86 0.98
N GLU A 13 17.49 -11.58 2.07
CA GLU A 13 16.14 -11.90 2.52
C GLU A 13 15.31 -10.64 2.82
N GLN A 14 15.88 -9.66 3.53
CA GLN A 14 15.20 -8.39 3.79
C GLN A 14 14.91 -7.62 2.50
N GLN A 15 15.86 -7.63 1.55
CA GLN A 15 15.69 -6.98 0.25
C GLN A 15 14.57 -7.67 -0.56
N ALA A 16 14.49 -9.01 -0.53
CA ALA A 16 13.45 -9.78 -1.19
C ALA A 16 12.06 -9.47 -0.61
N VAL A 17 11.92 -9.39 0.71
CA VAL A 17 10.66 -9.01 1.37
C VAL A 17 10.21 -7.60 0.97
N LEU A 18 11.16 -6.65 0.86
CA LEU A 18 10.84 -5.30 0.39
C LEU A 18 10.43 -5.25 -1.08
N ALA A 19 10.99 -6.13 -1.91
CA ALA A 19 10.56 -6.28 -3.30
C ALA A 19 9.10 -6.77 -3.37
N LEU A 20 8.72 -7.77 -2.57
CA LEU A 20 7.33 -8.24 -2.47
C LEU A 20 6.36 -7.12 -2.02
N HIS A 21 6.75 -6.30 -1.06
CA HIS A 21 5.96 -5.14 -0.67
C HIS A 21 5.79 -4.11 -1.79
N THR A 22 6.86 -3.89 -2.56
CA THR A 22 6.86 -2.98 -3.72
C THR A 22 5.93 -3.50 -4.81
N GLU A 23 6.04 -4.78 -5.14
CA GLU A 23 5.17 -5.49 -6.08
C GLU A 23 3.70 -5.38 -5.67
N ARG A 24 3.37 -5.74 -4.42
CA ARG A 24 2.01 -5.58 -3.88
C ARG A 24 1.50 -4.15 -4.06
N GLY A 25 2.34 -3.16 -3.79
CA GLY A 25 2.00 -1.76 -3.95
C GLY A 25 1.70 -1.37 -5.41
N ILE A 26 2.44 -1.92 -6.37
CA ILE A 26 2.21 -1.73 -7.81
C ILE A 26 0.87 -2.36 -8.22
N LEU A 27 0.67 -3.63 -7.88
CA LEU A 27 -0.54 -4.38 -8.23
C LEU A 27 -1.82 -3.72 -7.68
N ILE A 28 -1.79 -3.22 -6.44
CA ILE A 28 -2.93 -2.50 -5.85
C ILE A 28 -3.23 -1.21 -6.61
N ARG A 29 -2.21 -0.43 -7.00
CA ARG A 29 -2.41 0.81 -7.75
C ARG A 29 -2.99 0.51 -9.13
N GLU A 30 -2.48 -0.51 -9.81
CA GLU A 30 -2.99 -0.94 -11.09
C GLU A 30 -4.46 -1.39 -10.99
N ARG A 31 -4.78 -2.23 -10.00
CA ARG A 31 -6.16 -2.68 -9.76
C ARG A 31 -7.10 -1.50 -9.55
N ILE A 32 -6.70 -0.52 -8.73
CA ILE A 32 -7.50 0.69 -8.49
C ILE A 32 -7.68 1.49 -9.79
N ALA A 33 -6.63 1.64 -10.60
CA ALA A 33 -6.71 2.35 -11.88
C ALA A 33 -7.69 1.65 -12.84
N CYS A 34 -7.59 0.32 -12.99
CA CYS A 34 -8.51 -0.46 -13.82
C CYS A 34 -9.96 -0.38 -13.30
N ALA A 35 -10.16 -0.49 -11.99
CA ALA A 35 -11.47 -0.36 -11.37
C ALA A 35 -12.09 1.03 -11.61
N ASN A 36 -11.30 2.09 -11.54
CA ASN A 36 -11.75 3.45 -11.80
C ASN A 36 -12.06 3.67 -13.29
N SER A 37 -11.22 3.16 -14.19
CA SER A 37 -11.46 3.16 -15.63
C SER A 37 -12.79 2.47 -15.98
N LEU A 38 -13.02 1.27 -15.44
CA LEU A 38 -14.25 0.52 -15.64
C LEU A 38 -15.49 1.29 -15.16
N ARG A 39 -15.43 1.89 -13.96
CA ARG A 39 -16.52 2.75 -13.46
C ARG A 39 -16.76 3.97 -14.34
N ALA A 40 -15.70 4.61 -14.84
CA ALA A 40 -15.81 5.76 -15.72
C ALA A 40 -16.50 5.37 -17.04
N THR A 41 -16.10 4.24 -17.65
CA THR A 41 -16.76 3.71 -18.85
C THR A 41 -18.25 3.44 -18.60
N LEU A 42 -18.61 2.78 -17.49
CA LEU A 42 -20.03 2.54 -17.17
C LEU A 42 -20.83 3.85 -17.00
N ALA A 43 -20.22 4.85 -16.37
CA ALA A 43 -20.87 6.14 -16.14
C ALA A 43 -21.18 6.88 -17.45
N GLU A 44 -20.36 6.73 -18.49
CA GLU A 44 -20.64 7.29 -19.84
C GLU A 44 -21.93 6.73 -20.46
N PHE A 45 -22.34 5.52 -20.07
CA PHE A 45 -23.59 4.89 -20.49
C PHE A 45 -24.71 5.01 -19.45
N GLY A 46 -24.56 5.92 -18.47
CA GLY A 46 -25.58 6.18 -17.45
C GLY A 46 -25.64 5.16 -16.32
N ILE A 47 -24.71 4.20 -16.26
CA ILE A 47 -24.66 3.17 -15.22
C ILE A 47 -23.63 3.60 -14.17
N THR A 48 -24.10 3.84 -12.94
CA THR A 48 -23.22 4.27 -11.85
C THR A 48 -23.05 3.16 -10.82
N ILE A 49 -21.81 2.94 -10.40
CA ILE A 49 -21.45 1.99 -9.33
C ILE A 49 -20.74 2.78 -8.24
N ALA A 50 -21.10 2.53 -6.98
CA ALA A 50 -20.45 3.18 -5.85
C ALA A 50 -18.93 2.89 -5.81
N ALA A 51 -18.19 3.80 -5.17
CA ALA A 51 -16.76 3.63 -4.98
C ALA A 51 -16.47 2.40 -4.11
N GLY A 52 -15.36 1.70 -4.41
CA GLY A 52 -14.93 0.52 -3.66
C GLY A 52 -15.03 -0.77 -4.45
N GLN A 53 -14.03 -1.63 -4.27
CA GLN A 53 -13.88 -2.86 -5.06
C GLN A 53 -15.05 -3.83 -4.86
N SER A 54 -15.59 -3.91 -3.64
CA SER A 54 -16.73 -4.76 -3.30
C SER A 54 -17.98 -4.46 -4.14
N HIS A 55 -18.27 -3.18 -4.37
CA HIS A 55 -19.41 -2.76 -5.20
C HIS A 55 -19.25 -3.21 -6.64
N LEU A 56 -18.05 -3.04 -7.22
CA LEU A 56 -17.76 -3.54 -8.57
C LEU A 56 -17.98 -5.04 -8.66
N THR A 57 -17.36 -5.82 -7.76
CA THR A 57 -17.45 -7.28 -7.81
C THR A 57 -18.89 -7.77 -7.68
N ARG A 58 -19.72 -7.09 -6.87
CA ARG A 58 -21.11 -7.46 -6.62
C ARG A 58 -22.06 -7.08 -7.76
N GLU A 59 -21.93 -5.87 -8.29
CA GLU A 59 -22.93 -5.28 -9.20
C GLU A 59 -22.63 -5.57 -10.67
N LEU A 60 -21.36 -5.80 -11.02
CA LEU A 60 -20.93 -5.96 -12.41
C LEU A 60 -21.54 -7.18 -13.13
N PRO A 61 -21.71 -8.36 -12.51
CA PRO A 61 -22.34 -9.50 -13.18
C PRO A 61 -23.75 -9.17 -13.67
N ALA A 62 -24.59 -8.58 -12.81
CA ALA A 62 -25.96 -8.21 -13.15
C ALA A 62 -26.01 -7.17 -14.28
N ILE A 63 -25.09 -6.19 -14.28
CA ILE A 63 -24.99 -5.19 -15.36
C ILE A 63 -24.62 -5.83 -16.70
N LEU A 64 -23.72 -6.81 -16.69
CA LEU A 64 -23.30 -7.50 -17.91
C LEU A 64 -24.37 -8.46 -18.46
N GLU A 65 -25.23 -8.99 -17.59
CA GLU A 65 -26.33 -9.90 -17.95
C GLU A 65 -27.60 -9.15 -18.40
N ASP A 66 -27.84 -7.95 -17.88
CA ASP A 66 -28.96 -7.12 -18.29
C ASP A 66 -28.79 -6.64 -19.73
N GLY A 67 -29.55 -7.22 -20.67
CA GLY A 67 -29.54 -6.88 -22.09
C GLY A 67 -30.26 -5.57 -22.45
N GLU A 68 -31.02 -4.99 -21.53
CA GLU A 68 -31.88 -3.82 -21.77
C GLU A 68 -31.21 -2.49 -21.38
N ASN A 69 -30.09 -2.53 -20.65
CA ASN A 69 -29.38 -1.33 -20.18
C ASN A 69 -28.62 -0.51 -21.24
N GLY A 70 -28.84 -0.77 -22.54
CA GLY A 70 -28.28 0.03 -23.63
C GLY A 70 -26.77 -0.12 -23.88
N LEU A 71 -26.07 -1.01 -23.15
CA LEU A 71 -24.65 -1.28 -23.42
C LEU A 71 -24.47 -2.04 -24.74
N SER A 72 -23.71 -1.46 -25.66
CA SER A 72 -23.35 -2.13 -26.91
C SER A 72 -22.48 -3.37 -26.67
N PRO A 73 -22.49 -4.37 -27.59
CA PRO A 73 -21.64 -5.56 -27.46
C PRO A 73 -20.14 -5.25 -27.31
N PHE A 74 -19.66 -4.18 -27.95
CA PHE A 74 -18.27 -3.74 -27.85
C PHE A 74 -17.91 -3.31 -26.42
N VAL A 75 -18.79 -2.53 -25.79
CA VAL A 75 -18.59 -2.03 -24.43
C VAL A 75 -18.67 -3.17 -23.42
N ARG A 76 -19.65 -4.07 -23.56
CA ARG A 76 -19.76 -5.27 -22.71
C ARG A 76 -18.48 -6.11 -22.76
N THR A 77 -17.95 -6.35 -23.96
CA THR A 77 -16.71 -7.12 -24.13
C THR A 77 -15.51 -6.41 -23.52
N SER A 78 -15.43 -5.07 -23.64
CA SER A 78 -14.38 -4.27 -23.00
C SER A 78 -14.43 -4.35 -21.48
N ILE A 79 -15.62 -4.16 -20.89
CA ILE A 79 -15.86 -4.25 -19.45
C ILE A 79 -15.54 -5.66 -18.95
N TYR A 80 -15.95 -6.69 -19.67
CA TYR A 80 -15.64 -8.08 -19.32
C TYR A 80 -14.13 -8.32 -19.25
N ARG A 81 -13.36 -7.89 -20.26
CA ARG A 81 -11.89 -7.99 -20.25
C ARG A 81 -11.27 -7.23 -19.08
N GLN A 82 -11.71 -5.99 -18.82
CA GLN A 82 -11.24 -5.22 -17.67
C GLN A 82 -11.55 -5.92 -16.34
N SER A 83 -12.75 -6.50 -16.21
CA SER A 83 -13.14 -7.26 -15.01
C SER A 83 -12.26 -8.48 -14.79
N LYS A 84 -11.85 -9.15 -15.88
CA LYS A 84 -10.97 -10.32 -15.83
C LYS A 84 -9.57 -9.90 -15.36
N HIS A 85 -9.02 -8.83 -15.93
CA HIS A 85 -7.73 -8.28 -15.51
C HIS A 85 -7.73 -7.87 -14.03
N ILE A 86 -8.80 -7.23 -13.57
CA ILE A 86 -8.96 -6.87 -12.14
C ILE A 86 -8.89 -8.12 -11.24
N ARG A 87 -9.58 -9.21 -11.63
CA ARG A 87 -9.53 -10.48 -10.87
C ARG A 87 -8.12 -11.11 -10.89
N GLU A 88 -7.43 -11.05 -12.02
CA GLU A 88 -6.05 -11.54 -12.13
C GLU A 88 -5.09 -10.75 -11.23
N LEU A 89 -5.24 -9.43 -11.16
CA LEU A 89 -4.48 -8.57 -10.24
C LEU A 89 -4.79 -8.88 -8.76
N GLU A 90 -6.06 -9.18 -8.42
CA GLU A 90 -6.43 -9.57 -7.06
C GLU A 90 -5.77 -10.88 -6.64
N GLU A 91 -5.74 -11.87 -7.53
CA GLU A 91 -5.09 -13.14 -7.27
C GLU A 91 -3.57 -12.98 -7.11
N GLN A 92 -2.92 -12.16 -7.94
CA GLN A 92 -1.49 -11.84 -7.77
C GLN A 92 -1.21 -11.13 -6.43
N VAL A 93 -2.06 -10.18 -6.03
CA VAL A 93 -1.93 -9.54 -4.71
C VAL A 93 -2.01 -10.58 -3.60
N LYS A 94 -2.94 -11.51 -3.69
CA LYS A 94 -3.12 -12.58 -2.71
C LYS A 94 -1.88 -13.49 -2.63
N GLN A 95 -1.31 -13.88 -3.77
CA GLN A 95 -0.08 -14.70 -3.82
C GLN A 95 1.10 -13.99 -3.14
N VAL A 96 1.26 -12.68 -3.40
CA VAL A 96 2.29 -11.87 -2.73
C VAL A 96 2.03 -11.77 -1.22
N GLU A 97 0.78 -11.61 -0.80
CA GLU A 97 0.41 -11.59 0.62
C GLU A 97 0.65 -12.94 1.31
N GLU A 98 0.44 -14.06 0.61
CA GLU A 98 0.74 -15.42 1.10
C GLU A 98 2.26 -15.64 1.27
N ALA A 99 3.07 -15.13 0.34
CA ALA A 99 4.52 -15.15 0.46
C ALA A 99 4.99 -14.33 1.67
N LEU A 100 4.45 -13.12 1.85
CA LEU A 100 4.71 -12.27 3.02
C LEU A 100 4.24 -12.95 4.32
N ALA A 101 3.10 -13.64 4.31
CA ALA A 101 2.56 -14.38 5.46
C ALA A 101 3.44 -15.58 5.83
N SER A 102 4.05 -16.22 4.84
CA SER A 102 4.98 -17.32 5.06
C SER A 102 6.26 -16.81 5.74
N TRP A 103 6.81 -15.69 5.26
CA TRP A 103 7.95 -15.05 5.91
C TRP A 103 7.61 -14.50 7.30
N TYR A 104 6.44 -13.88 7.48
CA TYR A 104 5.96 -13.41 8.78
C TYR A 104 5.98 -14.51 9.84
N ARG A 105 5.60 -15.74 9.47
CA ARG A 105 5.56 -16.89 10.37
C ARG A 105 6.95 -17.37 10.83
N THR A 106 8.01 -17.14 10.05
CA THR A 106 9.38 -17.54 10.42
C THR A 106 10.09 -16.50 11.29
N GLN A 107 9.56 -15.27 11.38
CA GLN A 107 10.23 -14.15 12.03
C GLN A 107 9.60 -13.78 13.37
N GLU A 108 10.27 -14.12 14.48
CA GLU A 108 9.82 -13.71 15.83
C GLU A 108 9.68 -12.19 15.97
N ALA A 109 10.55 -11.42 15.31
CA ALA A 109 10.50 -9.97 15.34
C ALA A 109 9.17 -9.44 14.77
N CYS A 110 8.69 -10.05 13.67
CA CYS A 110 7.41 -9.72 13.07
C CYS A 110 6.25 -10.04 14.02
N GLN A 111 6.28 -11.22 14.64
CA GLN A 111 5.25 -11.65 15.60
C GLN A 111 5.21 -10.76 16.85
N ARG A 112 6.37 -10.33 17.36
CA ARG A 112 6.46 -9.35 18.45
C ARG A 112 5.89 -8.00 18.05
N MET A 113 6.22 -7.51 16.84
CA MET A 113 5.69 -6.26 16.31
C MET A 113 4.17 -6.29 16.16
N ALA A 114 3.59 -7.40 15.70
CA ALA A 114 2.16 -7.53 15.49
C ALA A 114 1.32 -7.55 16.79
N LYS A 115 1.95 -7.66 17.96
CA LYS A 115 1.27 -7.49 19.25
C LYS A 115 0.93 -6.03 19.56
N ILE A 116 1.56 -5.08 18.85
CA ILE A 116 1.27 -3.66 18.99
C ILE A 116 -0.10 -3.40 18.33
N PRO A 117 -1.08 -2.79 19.04
CA PRO A 117 -2.35 -2.43 18.45
C PRO A 117 -2.18 -1.61 17.17
N GLY A 118 -2.87 -2.03 16.10
CA GLY A 118 -2.77 -1.41 14.79
C GLY A 118 -1.59 -1.89 13.91
N VAL A 119 -0.70 -2.74 14.41
CA VAL A 119 0.37 -3.33 13.59
C VAL A 119 -0.08 -4.71 13.11
N GLY A 120 -0.54 -4.77 11.86
CA GLY A 120 -0.85 -6.04 11.19
C GLY A 120 0.38 -6.70 10.55
N MET A 121 0.17 -7.88 9.96
CA MET A 121 1.21 -8.65 9.25
C MET A 121 2.01 -7.79 8.26
N LEU A 122 1.33 -7.06 7.37
CA LEU A 122 1.98 -6.23 6.35
C LEU A 122 2.88 -5.14 6.96
N THR A 123 2.41 -4.48 8.02
CA THR A 123 3.19 -3.45 8.71
C THR A 123 4.37 -4.09 9.43
N ALA A 124 4.16 -5.22 10.11
CA ALA A 124 5.21 -5.94 10.82
C ALA A 124 6.33 -6.41 9.87
N THR A 125 5.97 -7.06 8.76
CA THR A 125 6.96 -7.57 7.80
C THR A 125 7.74 -6.42 7.17
N TYR A 126 7.06 -5.34 6.79
CA TYR A 126 7.71 -4.19 6.20
C TYR A 126 8.66 -3.52 7.19
N VAL A 127 8.24 -3.30 8.44
CA VAL A 127 9.10 -2.67 9.46
C VAL A 127 10.37 -3.49 9.67
N VAL A 128 10.24 -4.80 9.88
CA VAL A 128 11.38 -5.68 10.16
C VAL A 128 12.35 -5.72 8.97
N ALA A 129 11.82 -5.80 7.74
CA ALA A 129 12.66 -5.81 6.53
C ALA A 129 13.29 -4.44 6.21
N ALA A 130 12.54 -3.34 6.37
CA ALA A 130 12.99 -1.99 6.04
C ALA A 130 14.01 -1.45 7.04
N VAL A 131 13.77 -1.72 8.33
CA VAL A 131 14.61 -1.24 9.43
C VAL A 131 15.79 -2.16 9.67
N GLY A 132 15.60 -3.48 9.59
CA GLY A 132 16.60 -4.44 10.03
C GLY A 132 16.96 -4.23 11.49
N ASN A 133 18.16 -3.72 11.77
CA ASN A 133 18.58 -3.43 13.14
C ASN A 133 18.07 -2.07 13.64
N ALA A 134 17.07 -2.10 14.52
CA ALA A 134 16.50 -0.89 15.14
C ALA A 134 17.52 -0.13 16.03
N ARG A 135 18.61 -0.75 16.48
CA ARG A 135 19.66 -0.09 17.29
C ARG A 135 20.42 1.00 16.53
N GLN A 136 20.23 1.11 15.21
CA GLN A 136 20.76 2.23 14.43
C GLN A 136 20.13 3.59 14.83
N PHE A 137 18.98 3.57 15.52
CA PHE A 137 18.33 4.76 16.05
C PHE A 137 18.58 4.87 17.55
N SER A 138 19.17 5.99 18.00
CA SER A 138 19.40 6.20 19.43
C SER A 138 18.14 6.62 20.20
N THR A 139 17.11 7.10 19.50
CA THR A 139 15.82 7.50 20.08
C THR A 139 14.67 7.25 19.12
N ALA A 140 13.46 7.10 19.66
CA ALA A 140 12.23 7.00 18.87
C ALA A 140 12.00 8.25 17.97
N LYS A 141 12.44 9.44 18.41
CA LYS A 141 12.35 10.68 17.62
C LYS A 141 13.18 10.59 16.34
N GLN A 142 14.35 9.95 16.39
CA GLN A 142 15.17 9.74 15.20
C GLN A 142 14.52 8.77 14.22
N PHE A 143 13.89 7.70 14.73
CA PHE A 143 13.12 6.78 13.90
C PHE A 143 11.94 7.49 13.22
N ALA A 144 11.15 8.26 13.98
CA ALA A 144 10.05 9.05 13.43
C ALA A 144 10.53 10.07 12.38
N SER A 145 11.70 10.69 12.58
CA SER A 145 12.30 11.59 11.59
C SER A 145 12.73 10.86 10.32
N TRP A 146 13.30 9.65 10.44
CA TRP A 146 13.69 8.82 9.31
C TRP A 146 12.47 8.39 8.46
N LEU A 147 11.34 8.11 9.12
CA LEU A 147 10.06 7.85 8.46
C LEU A 147 9.41 9.11 7.82
N GLY A 148 9.92 10.30 8.14
CA GLY A 148 9.34 11.57 7.70
C GLY A 148 8.03 11.94 8.40
N LEU A 149 7.84 11.43 9.63
CA LEU A 149 6.69 11.70 10.50
C LEU A 149 6.89 12.92 11.42
N THR A 150 8.08 13.52 11.42
CA THR A 150 8.36 14.75 12.16
C THR A 150 7.86 16.00 11.42
N PRO A 151 7.48 17.08 12.13
CA PRO A 151 7.11 18.35 11.52
C PRO A 151 8.18 18.91 10.59
N LYS A 152 7.78 19.60 9.52
CA LYS A 152 8.69 20.49 8.79
C LYS A 152 9.03 21.68 9.65
N GLU A 153 10.28 22.10 9.64
CA GLU A 153 10.74 23.28 10.37
C GLU A 153 11.19 24.37 9.40
N HIS A 154 10.65 25.57 9.57
CA HIS A 154 10.98 26.80 8.84
C HIS A 154 11.35 27.92 9.83
N SER A 155 12.23 27.60 10.77
CA SER A 155 12.65 28.52 11.83
C SER A 155 13.76 29.47 11.33
N SER A 156 13.67 30.75 11.67
CA SER A 156 14.71 31.75 11.42
C SER A 156 14.74 32.80 12.53
N GLY A 157 15.90 33.41 12.80
CA GLY A 157 16.03 34.54 13.73
C GLY A 157 15.43 34.32 15.13
N GLY A 158 15.53 33.10 15.68
CA GLY A 158 14.98 32.77 17.00
C GLY A 158 13.46 32.53 17.04
N LYS A 159 12.75 32.64 15.91
CA LYS A 159 11.33 32.26 15.81
C LYS A 159 11.20 30.84 15.29
N GLN A 160 10.59 29.97 16.10
CA GLN A 160 10.29 28.60 15.70
C GLN A 160 9.01 28.56 14.86
N GLN A 161 9.06 27.96 13.68
CA GLN A 161 7.88 27.72 12.84
C GLN A 161 7.82 26.26 12.43
N LEU A 162 6.84 25.53 12.98
CA LEU A 162 6.57 24.13 12.65
C LEU A 162 5.37 24.03 11.71
N GLY A 163 5.53 23.28 10.62
CA GLY A 163 4.45 22.97 9.67
C GLY A 163 3.93 21.54 9.79
N GLY A 164 3.22 21.06 8.76
CA GLY A 164 2.79 19.65 8.68
C GLY A 164 3.98 18.68 8.63
N ILE A 165 3.70 17.37 8.66
CA ILE A 165 4.74 16.34 8.60
C ILE A 165 5.65 16.52 7.37
N SER A 166 6.92 16.16 7.52
CA SER A 166 7.93 16.37 6.48
C SER A 166 7.65 15.61 5.19
N LYS A 167 7.07 14.39 5.31
CA LYS A 167 6.85 13.47 4.20
C LYS A 167 8.14 13.06 3.46
N ARG A 168 9.33 13.36 4.01
CA ARG A 168 10.66 13.11 3.42
C ARG A 168 11.16 11.67 3.58
N GLY A 169 10.37 10.78 4.20
CA GLY A 169 10.65 9.34 4.30
C GLY A 169 9.76 8.51 3.38
N ASP A 170 9.83 7.20 3.53
CA ASP A 170 9.13 6.23 2.67
C ASP A 170 7.60 6.43 2.71
N GLY A 171 7.01 6.67 1.54
CA GLY A 171 5.57 6.89 1.37
C GLY A 171 4.74 5.63 1.61
N TYR A 172 5.26 4.46 1.21
CA TYR A 172 4.61 3.16 1.42
C TYR A 172 4.63 2.76 2.89
N PHE A 173 5.75 2.95 3.59
CA PHE A 173 5.81 2.73 5.04
C PHE A 173 4.77 3.61 5.76
N ARG A 174 4.74 4.90 5.44
CA ARG A 174 3.77 5.82 6.02
C ARG A 174 2.33 5.41 5.73
N TYR A 175 2.05 4.96 4.50
CA TYR A 175 0.75 4.42 4.11
C TYR A 175 0.35 3.22 5.01
N LEU A 176 1.24 2.25 5.22
CA LEU A 176 0.98 1.10 6.08
C LEU A 176 0.69 1.51 7.53
N LEU A 177 1.44 2.48 8.07
CA LEU A 177 1.22 2.98 9.43
C LEU A 177 -0.13 3.70 9.58
N VAL A 178 -0.53 4.51 8.59
CA VAL A 178 -1.83 5.19 8.60
C VAL A 178 -2.97 4.18 8.49
N HIS A 179 -2.81 3.13 7.68
CA HIS A 179 -3.80 2.06 7.59
C HIS A 179 -3.91 1.24 8.87
N GLY A 180 -2.80 1.04 9.59
CA GLY A 180 -2.80 0.38 10.89
C GLY A 180 -3.48 1.17 12.01
N ALA A 181 -3.55 2.50 11.89
CA ALA A 181 -4.17 3.37 12.87
C ALA A 181 -5.69 3.58 12.66
N ARG A 182 -6.27 2.98 11.61
CA ARG A 182 -7.70 3.07 11.28
C ARG A 182 -8.51 1.95 11.91
#